data_AF-A0A967SR89-F1
#
_entry.id   AF-A0A967SR89-F1
#
_cell.length_a   1.000
_cell.length_b   1.000
_cell.length_c   1.000
_cell.angle_alpha   90.00
_cell.angle_beta   90.00
_cell.angle_gamma   90.00
#
_symmetry.space_group_name_H-M   'P 1'
#
loop_
_entity.id
_entity.type
_entity.pdbx_description
1 polymer ?
#
loop_
_entity_poly.entity_id
_entity_poly.type
_entity_poly.pdbx_seq_one_letter_code
_entity_poly.pdbx_strand_id
1 'polypeptide(L)'
;MKDGRFVAVGSNADVQNLVSAGTEVIDAAGMTVTPGFIDAHSHPAGAGVNELVHVNIDLRSVASIQDALAARARETPPGEWVIGFKYDDTKL
;
A
#
# COMPACT_ATOMS: atom_id res chain seq x y z
N MET A 1 -20.60 1.12 15.37
CA MET A 1 -20.57 -0.03 14.44
C MET A 1 -20.64 -1.32 15.24
N LYS A 2 -21.09 -2.43 14.64
CA LYS A 2 -21.03 -3.77 15.25
C LYS A 2 -20.75 -4.79 14.15
N ASP A 3 -19.81 -5.71 14.39
CA ASP A 3 -19.41 -6.77 13.46
C ASP A 3 -19.09 -6.24 12.04
N GLY A 4 -18.33 -5.13 11.98
CA GLY A 4 -17.94 -4.50 10.71
C GLY A 4 -19.06 -3.78 9.95
N ARG A 5 -20.25 -3.60 10.57
CA ARG A 5 -21.41 -2.96 9.93
C ARG A 5 -21.88 -1.71 10.68
N PHE A 6 -22.47 -0.78 9.93
CA PHE A 6 -23.20 0.34 10.52
C PHE A 6 -24.51 -0.17 11.12
N VAL A 7 -24.78 0.20 12.38
CA VAL A 7 -26.04 -0.11 13.07
C VAL A 7 -27.05 1.04 12.96
N ALA A 8 -26.55 2.26 12.76
CA ALA A 8 -27.30 3.48 12.49
C ALA A 8 -26.37 4.47 11.78
N VAL A 9 -26.94 5.39 11.01
CA VAL A 9 -26.27 6.52 10.36
C VAL A 9 -27.19 7.73 10.51
N GLY A 10 -26.64 8.87 10.95
CA GLY A 10 -27.40 10.09 11.23
C GLY A 10 -26.50 11.18 11.80
N SER A 11 -27.11 12.24 12.34
CA SER A 11 -26.39 13.25 13.12
C SER A 11 -25.85 12.67 14.42
N ASN A 12 -24.93 13.39 15.09
CA ASN A 12 -24.42 13.00 16.41
C ASN A 12 -25.57 12.80 17.41
N ALA A 13 -26.58 13.68 17.38
CA ALA A 13 -27.73 13.60 18.27
C ALA A 13 -28.60 12.35 17.98
N ASP A 14 -28.76 11.96 16.71
CA ASP A 14 -29.58 10.81 16.32
C ASP A 14 -29.02 9.49 16.88
N VAL A 15 -27.69 9.39 16.97
CA VAL A 15 -27.01 8.12 17.30
C VAL A 15 -26.47 8.06 18.74
N GLN A 16 -26.40 9.19 19.46
CA GLN A 16 -25.79 9.27 20.79
C GLN A 16 -26.45 8.33 21.80
N ASN A 17 -27.78 8.14 21.71
CA ASN A 17 -28.54 7.25 22.61
C ASN A 17 -28.24 5.76 22.41
N LEU A 18 -27.51 5.38 21.35
CA LEU A 18 -27.08 4.00 21.10
C LEU A 18 -25.79 3.64 21.85
N VAL A 19 -25.11 4.62 22.46
CA VAL A 19 -23.88 4.42 23.23
C VAL A 19 -24.22 3.67 24.52
N SER A 20 -23.48 2.59 24.77
CA SER A 20 -23.56 1.78 25.99
C SER A 20 -22.20 1.73 26.69
N ALA A 21 -22.13 1.13 27.88
CA ALA A 21 -20.88 1.01 28.64
C ALA A 21 -19.74 0.31 27.88
N GLY A 22 -20.04 -0.53 26.89
CA GLY A 22 -19.05 -1.22 26.06
C GLY A 22 -18.79 -0.54 24.70
N THR A 23 -19.38 0.62 24.44
CA THR A 23 -19.24 1.30 23.14
C THR A 23 -18.00 2.19 23.14
N GLU A 24 -17.06 1.89 22.25
CA GLU A 24 -15.98 2.82 21.92
C GLU A 24 -16.54 4.02 21.12
N VAL A 25 -16.22 5.22 21.57
CA VAL A 25 -16.60 6.47 20.91
C VAL A 25 -15.34 7.13 20.36
N ILE A 26 -15.32 7.35 19.04
CA ILE A 26 -14.22 8.02 18.34
C ILE A 26 -14.72 9.39 17.90
N ASP A 27 -14.13 10.46 18.42
CA ASP A 27 -14.42 11.83 17.98
C ASP A 27 -13.58 12.19 16.76
N ALA A 28 -14.24 12.52 15.65
CA ALA A 28 -13.60 12.93 14.41
C ALA A 28 -13.05 14.37 14.46
N ALA A 29 -13.30 15.14 15.53
CA ALA A 29 -12.79 16.51 15.71
C ALA A 29 -13.08 17.44 14.51
N GLY A 30 -14.26 17.29 13.89
CA GLY A 30 -14.67 18.06 12.72
C GLY A 30 -14.10 17.58 11.38
N MET A 31 -13.34 16.48 11.36
CA MET A 31 -12.87 15.84 10.12
C MET A 31 -14.01 15.13 9.38
N THR A 32 -13.83 14.94 8.08
CA THR A 32 -14.77 14.19 7.24
C THR A 32 -14.47 12.69 7.28
N VAL A 33 -15.51 11.88 7.48
CA VAL A 33 -15.44 10.42 7.36
C VAL A 33 -16.04 10.01 6.02
N THR A 34 -15.29 9.25 5.23
CA THR A 34 -15.74 8.74 3.93
C THR A 34 -15.84 7.21 3.95
N PRO A 35 -16.56 6.59 3.01
CA PRO A 35 -16.38 5.18 2.72
C PRO A 35 -14.91 4.89 2.38
N GLY A 36 -14.43 3.69 2.75
CA GLY A 36 -13.14 3.21 2.28
C GLY A 36 -13.13 3.09 0.76
N PHE A 37 -12.00 3.37 0.14
CA PHE A 37 -11.85 3.20 -1.30
C PHE A 37 -11.94 1.73 -1.70
N ILE A 38 -12.61 1.46 -2.82
CA ILE A 38 -12.65 0.14 -3.45
C ILE A 38 -11.87 0.24 -4.75
N ASP A 39 -10.74 -0.45 -4.80
CA ASP A 39 -9.97 -0.64 -6.02
C ASP A 39 -10.54 -1.86 -6.77
N ALA A 40 -11.22 -1.60 -7.89
CA ALA A 40 -11.90 -2.63 -8.66
C ALA A 40 -10.94 -3.50 -9.49
N HIS A 41 -9.70 -3.03 -9.74
CA HIS A 41 -8.75 -3.77 -10.54
C HIS A 41 -7.31 -3.36 -10.22
N SER A 42 -6.58 -4.27 -9.59
CA SER A 42 -5.15 -4.12 -9.35
C SER A 42 -4.42 -5.46 -9.37
N HIS A 43 -3.09 -5.39 -9.44
CA HIS A 43 -2.18 -6.53 -9.37
C HIS A 43 -1.30 -6.45 -8.12
N PRO A 44 -1.86 -6.48 -6.90
CA PRO A 44 -1.10 -6.23 -5.66
C PRO A 44 -0.02 -7.29 -5.43
N ALA A 45 -0.25 -8.54 -5.83
CA ALA A 45 0.77 -9.59 -5.74
C ALA A 45 1.98 -9.29 -6.65
N GLY A 46 1.74 -8.91 -7.90
CA GLY A 46 2.81 -8.54 -8.83
C GLY A 46 3.56 -7.28 -8.40
N ALA A 47 2.84 -6.28 -7.91
CA ALA A 47 3.44 -5.08 -7.33
C ALA A 47 4.29 -5.41 -6.10
N GLY A 48 3.79 -6.27 -5.22
CA GLY A 48 4.53 -6.76 -4.04
C GLY A 48 5.79 -7.52 -4.43
N VAL A 49 5.73 -8.42 -5.42
CA VAL A 49 6.92 -9.11 -5.94
C VAL A 49 7.94 -8.11 -6.49
N ASN A 50 7.51 -7.10 -7.26
CA ASN A 50 8.43 -6.09 -7.76
C ASN A 50 9.13 -5.34 -6.62
N GLU A 51 8.38 -4.80 -5.65
CA GLU A 51 8.94 -3.97 -4.60
C GLU A 51 9.73 -4.76 -3.53
N LEU A 52 9.36 -6.02 -3.26
CA LEU A 52 10.00 -6.84 -2.22
C LEU A 52 11.08 -7.78 -2.75
N VAL A 53 10.97 -8.24 -3.99
CA VAL A 53 11.81 -9.31 -4.55
C VAL A 53 12.62 -8.85 -5.75
N HIS A 54 12.18 -7.87 -6.54
CA HIS A 54 12.97 -7.35 -7.67
C HIS A 54 13.82 -6.16 -7.26
N VAL A 55 14.59 -5.60 -8.20
CA VAL A 55 15.41 -4.41 -7.99
C VAL A 55 14.70 -3.20 -8.59
N ASN A 56 14.35 -2.23 -7.75
CA ASN A 56 13.84 -0.95 -8.24
C ASN A 56 15.00 -0.17 -8.86
N ILE A 57 14.99 -0.05 -10.19
CA ILE A 57 16.05 0.60 -10.98
C ILE A 57 15.62 1.98 -11.49
N ASP A 58 14.74 2.67 -10.76
CA ASP A 58 14.44 4.10 -10.96
C ASP A 58 15.65 4.96 -10.54
N LEU A 59 16.72 4.89 -11.34
CA LEU A 59 18.04 5.47 -11.08
C LEU A 59 18.50 6.33 -12.25
N ARG A 60 19.40 7.28 -11.97
CA ARG A 60 19.81 8.35 -12.91
C ARG A 60 21.04 8.05 -13.76
N SER A 61 21.56 6.83 -13.72
CA SER A 61 22.67 6.45 -14.59
C SER A 61 22.72 4.95 -14.81
N VAL A 62 23.26 4.56 -15.97
CA VAL A 62 23.50 3.15 -16.29
C VAL A 62 24.43 2.50 -15.26
N ALA A 63 25.46 3.22 -14.81
CA ALA A 63 26.38 2.74 -13.78
C ALA A 63 25.64 2.38 -12.48
N SER A 64 24.75 3.27 -12.01
CA SER A 64 23.95 3.01 -10.80
C SER A 64 23.01 1.81 -10.96
N ILE A 65 22.42 1.64 -12.16
CA ILE A 65 21.58 0.47 -12.46
C ILE A 65 22.41 -0.82 -12.41
N GLN A 66 23.60 -0.81 -13.03
CA GLN A 66 24.51 -1.96 -13.01
C GLN A 66 24.96 -2.31 -11.60
N ASP A 67 25.31 -1.32 -10.77
CA ASP A 67 25.70 -1.53 -9.38
C ASP A 67 24.59 -2.15 -8.54
N ALA A 68 23.34 -1.66 -8.71
CA ALA A 68 22.18 -2.19 -7.99
C ALA A 68 21.87 -3.65 -8.40
N LEU A 69 21.90 -3.96 -9.70
CA LEU A 69 21.70 -5.31 -10.20
C LEU A 69 22.83 -6.24 -9.77
N ALA A 70 24.09 -5.78 -9.79
CA ALA A 70 25.24 -6.55 -9.33
C ALA A 70 25.18 -6.85 -7.83
N ALA A 71 24.70 -5.90 -7.02
CA ALA A 71 24.47 -6.13 -5.60
C ALA A 71 23.46 -7.26 -5.38
N ARG A 72 22.32 -7.23 -6.08
CA ARG A 72 21.34 -8.32 -5.99
C ARG A 72 21.87 -9.65 -6.51
N ALA A 73 22.64 -9.64 -7.59
CA ALA A 73 23.22 -10.85 -8.17
C ALA A 73 24.13 -11.59 -7.18
N ARG A 74 24.85 -10.88 -6.30
CA ARG A 74 25.70 -11.51 -5.26
C ARG A 74 24.92 -12.31 -4.22
N GLU A 75 23.65 -11.99 -4.02
CA GLU A 75 22.76 -12.65 -3.06
C GLU A 75 21.83 -13.67 -3.72
N THR A 76 21.81 -13.70 -5.06
CA THR A 76 20.91 -14.55 -5.85
C THR A 76 21.58 -15.90 -6.13
N PRO A 77 20.92 -17.04 -5.80
CA PRO A 77 21.48 -18.36 -6.08
C PRO A 77 21.80 -18.58 -7.57
N PRO A 78 22.82 -19.39 -7.90
CA PRO A 78 23.12 -19.73 -9.29
C PRO A 78 21.90 -20.36 -9.99
N GLY A 79 21.59 -19.86 -11.18
CA GLY A 79 20.45 -20.33 -12.00
C GLY A 79 19.16 -19.54 -11.82
N GLU A 80 19.09 -18.65 -10.82
CA GLU A 80 17.93 -17.77 -10.60
C GLU A 80 18.07 -16.43 -11.33
N TRP A 81 16.93 -15.82 -11.64
CA TRP A 81 16.87 -14.54 -12.34
C TRP A 81 17.08 -13.35 -11.39
N VAL A 82 17.83 -12.35 -11.87
CA VAL A 82 17.86 -11.00 -11.31
C VAL A 82 17.03 -10.09 -12.21
N ILE A 83 15.95 -9.53 -11.66
CA ILE A 83 15.00 -8.72 -12.42
C ILE A 83 15.02 -7.29 -11.88
N GLY A 84 15.17 -6.32 -12.78
CA GLY A 84 14.99 -4.90 -12.51
C GLY A 84 13.65 -4.40 -13.05
N PHE A 85 13.02 -3.45 -12.36
CA PHE A 85 11.78 -2.80 -12.81
C PHE A 85 11.85 -1.27 -12.65
N LYS A 86 10.99 -0.53 -13.36
CA LYS A 86 10.99 0.95 -13.49
C LYS A 86 12.18 1.54 -14.26
N TYR A 87 12.77 0.79 -15.20
CA TYR A 87 13.71 1.37 -16.16
C TYR A 87 13.02 2.50 -16.96
N ASP A 88 13.75 3.60 -17.13
CA ASP A 88 13.30 4.78 -17.86
C ASP A 88 14.53 5.42 -18.52
N ASP A 89 14.64 5.28 -19.84
CA ASP A 89 15.76 5.78 -20.63
C ASP A 89 15.80 7.31 -20.72
N THR A 90 14.68 7.98 -20.45
CA THR A 90 14.59 9.45 -20.47
C THR A 90 15.25 10.11 -19.26
N LYS A 91 15.62 9.31 -18.24
CA LYS A 91 16.25 9.78 -17.00
C LYS A 91 17.79 9.68 -17.00
N LEU A 92 18.36 9.04 -18.03
CA LEU A 92 19.79 8.71 -18.14
C LEU A 92 20.65 9.90 -18.57
#